data_AF-A0A0K9CNH6-F1
#
_entry.id   AF-A0A0K9CNH6-F1
#
_cell.length_a   1.000
_cell.length_b   1.000
_cell.length_c   1.000
_cell.angle_alpha   90.00
_cell.angle_beta   90.00
_cell.angle_gamma   90.00
#
_symmetry.space_group_name_H-M   'P 1'
#
loop_
_entity.id
_entity.type
_entity.pdbx_description
1 polymer ?
#
loop_
_entity_poly.entity_id
_entity_poly.type
_entity_poly.pdbx_seq_one_letter_code
_entity_poly.pdbx_strand_id
1 'polypeptide(L)'
;MKIKHYGNEARLDYCPVCQKVKKDNPCFSVNVNTGKYMCHATGKSGHISEFPEIQKELNISGIEEKTEEKTIYDFSSLIYNSKKLNKKMA
;
A
#
# COMPACT_ATOMS: atom_id res chain seq x y z
N MET A 1 21.38 1.85 3.13
CA MET A 1 20.14 1.07 3.14
C MET A 1 20.16 0.12 1.94
N LYS A 2 19.53 -1.07 1.99
CA LYS A 2 19.36 -1.89 0.77
C LYS A 2 17.95 -1.68 0.22
N ILE A 3 17.87 -1.46 -1.08
CA ILE A 3 16.63 -1.29 -1.82
C ILE A 3 16.51 -2.47 -2.78
N LYS A 4 15.40 -3.19 -2.72
CA LYS A 4 15.07 -4.29 -3.62
C LYS A 4 13.90 -3.87 -4.50
N HIS A 5 14.04 -3.97 -5.82
CA HIS A 5 12.98 -3.63 -6.76
C HIS A 5 12.24 -4.88 -7.25
N TYR A 6 10.92 -4.82 -7.29
CA TYR A 6 10.01 -5.85 -7.79
C TYR A 6 9.00 -5.19 -8.73
N GLY A 7 9.36 -5.08 -10.01
CA GLY A 7 8.58 -4.29 -10.96
C GLY A 7 8.50 -2.82 -10.51
N ASN A 8 7.28 -2.35 -10.27
CA ASN A 8 7.02 -0.98 -9.82
C ASN A 8 7.09 -0.80 -8.29
N GLU A 9 7.37 -1.85 -7.53
CA GLU A 9 7.47 -1.78 -6.06
C GLU A 9 8.94 -1.79 -5.62
N ALA A 10 9.35 -0.79 -4.86
CA ALA A 10 10.61 -0.76 -4.14
C ALA A 10 10.38 -1.17 -2.67
N ARG A 11 11.18 -2.12 -2.17
CA ARG A 11 11.16 -2.55 -0.76
C ARG A 11 12.45 -2.17 -0.08
N LEU A 12 12.32 -1.59 1.12
CA LEU A 12 13.43 -1.07 1.89
C LEU A 12 13.56 -1.85 3.20
N ASP A 13 14.78 -2.28 3.51
CA ASP A 13 15.05 -3.03 4.76
C ASP A 13 14.62 -2.22 5.99
N TYR A 14 14.68 -0.89 5.93
CA TYR A 14 14.18 0.00 6.97
C TYR A 14 12.76 0.50 6.66
N CYS A 15 11.88 0.48 7.66
CA CYS A 15 10.55 1.06 7.59
C CYS A 15 10.48 2.35 8.41
N PRO A 16 10.27 3.53 7.80
CA PRO A 16 10.17 4.81 8.54
C PRO A 16 8.90 4.92 9.38
N VAL A 17 7.84 4.16 9.03
CA VAL A 17 6.54 4.21 9.72
C VAL A 17 6.57 3.50 11.07
N CYS A 18 7.22 2.34 11.14
CA CYS A 18 7.31 1.55 12.37
C CYS A 18 8.73 1.50 12.97
N GLN A 19 9.69 2.18 12.33
CA GLN A 19 11.09 2.34 12.74
C GLN A 19 11.81 1.01 12.96
N LYS A 20 11.46 -0.02 12.17
CA LYS A 20 12.08 -1.35 12.24
C LYS A 20 12.93 -1.63 11.01
N VAL A 21 14.05 -2.31 11.24
CA VAL A 21 14.90 -2.88 10.17
C VAL A 21 14.60 -4.37 10.03
N LYS A 22 14.25 -4.83 8.84
CA LYS A 22 14.02 -6.23 8.48
C LYS A 22 14.65 -6.53 7.12
N LYS A 23 15.77 -7.28 7.13
CA LYS A 23 16.57 -7.58 5.92
C LYS A 23 15.94 -8.68 5.04
N ASP A 24 15.37 -9.69 5.67
CA ASP A 24 14.82 -10.86 4.96
C ASP A 24 13.40 -10.61 4.47
N ASN A 25 12.56 -10.02 5.33
CA ASN A 25 11.19 -9.64 4.98
C ASN A 25 10.91 -8.16 5.30
N PRO A 26 11.34 -7.24 4.42
CA PRO A 26 11.03 -5.82 4.52
C PRO A 26 9.53 -5.58 4.68
N CYS A 27 9.15 -4.79 5.68
CA CYS A 27 7.75 -4.46 5.92
C CYS A 27 7.31 -3.12 5.32
N PHE A 28 8.21 -2.44 4.62
CA PHE A 28 7.95 -1.19 3.93
C PHE A 28 8.10 -1.38 2.42
N SER A 29 7.08 -0.96 1.68
CA SER A 29 7.09 -0.94 0.22
C SER A 29 6.62 0.41 -0.30
N VAL A 30 7.18 0.84 -1.42
CA VAL A 30 6.82 2.08 -2.12
C VAL A 30 6.62 1.74 -3.58
N ASN A 31 5.49 2.16 -4.14
CA ASN A 31 5.26 2.10 -5.57
C ASN A 31 6.00 3.27 -6.24
N VAL A 32 7.05 3.00 -7.01
CA VAL A 32 7.91 4.05 -7.58
C VAL A 32 7.24 4.89 -8.66
N ASN A 33 6.12 4.43 -9.23
CA ASN A 33 5.37 5.18 -10.25
C ASN A 33 4.31 6.11 -9.65
N THR A 34 3.79 5.77 -8.46
CA THR A 34 2.71 6.52 -7.81
C THR A 34 3.11 7.19 -6.50
N GLY A 35 4.31 6.91 -5.99
CA GLY A 35 4.78 7.44 -4.71
C GLY A 35 4.04 6.88 -3.49
N LYS A 36 3.04 6.00 -3.67
CA LYS A 36 2.27 5.44 -2.56
C LYS A 36 3.12 4.44 -1.79
N TYR A 37 3.16 4.58 -0.46
CA TYR A 37 3.84 3.63 0.42
C TYR A 37 2.85 2.79 1.23
N MET A 38 3.32 1.64 1.69
CA MET A 38 2.62 0.79 2.65
C MET A 38 3.58 0.22 3.69
N CYS A 39 3.18 0.29 4.96
CA CYS A 39 3.78 -0.45 6.06
C CYS A 39 2.93 -1.69 6.38
N HIS A 40 3.40 -2.86 5.98
CA HIS A 40 2.72 -4.16 6.17
C HIS A 40 2.66 -4.59 7.65
N ALA A 41 3.46 -3.98 8.52
CA ALA A 41 3.45 -4.29 9.95
C ALA A 41 2.35 -3.54 10.72
N THR A 42 2.01 -2.31 10.30
CA THR A 42 1.04 -1.45 11.00
C THR A 42 -0.23 -1.22 10.21
N GLY A 43 -0.25 -1.56 8.92
CA GLY A 43 -1.36 -1.27 8.02
C GLY A 43 -1.41 0.18 7.53
N LYS A 44 -0.49 1.04 7.99
CA LYS A 44 -0.46 2.46 7.59
C LYS A 44 0.07 2.61 6.16
N SER A 45 -0.59 3.48 5.40
CA SER A 45 -0.22 3.87 4.03
C SER A 45 -0.29 5.39 3.89
N GLY A 46 0.36 5.91 2.86
CA GLY A 46 0.43 7.34 2.59
C GLY A 46 1.25 7.61 1.33
N HIS A 47 1.75 8.84 1.20
CA HIS A 47 2.56 9.25 0.05
C HIS A 47 4.02 9.48 0.45
N ILE A 48 4.97 9.13 -0.42
CA ILE A 48 6.41 9.16 -0.11
C ILE A 48 6.95 10.57 0.16
N SER A 49 6.17 11.61 -0.18
CA SER A 49 6.47 13.00 0.19
C SER A 49 6.52 13.24 1.70
N GLU A 50 5.89 12.37 2.50
CA GLU A 50 6.05 12.36 3.97
C GLU A 50 7.49 12.00 4.40
N PHE A 51 8.26 11.34 3.53
CA PHE A 51 9.62 10.87 3.78
C PHE A 51 10.58 11.34 2.68
N PRO A 52 10.96 12.63 2.68
CA PRO A 52 11.74 13.24 1.58
C PRO A 52 13.12 12.58 1.36
N GLU A 53 13.73 12.05 2.41
CA GLU A 53 15.00 11.31 2.31
C GLU A 53 14.84 10.05 1.45
N ILE A 54 13.78 9.28 1.70
CA ILE A 54 13.49 8.05 0.96
C ILE A 54 13.03 8.38 -0.46
N GLN A 55 12.22 9.42 -0.63
CA GLN A 55 11.81 9.90 -1.94
C GLN A 55 13.02 10.22 -2.81
N LYS A 56 14.02 10.91 -2.24
CA LYS A 56 15.28 11.23 -2.92
C LYS A 56 16.09 9.98 -3.24
N GLU A 57 16.19 9.04 -2.30
CA GLU A 57 16.96 7.79 -2.50
C GLU A 57 16.33 6.88 -3.57
N LEU A 58 15.00 6.91 -3.72
CA LEU A 58 14.27 6.19 -4.76
C LEU A 58 14.22 6.94 -6.10
N ASN A 59 14.83 8.13 -6.21
CA ASN A 59 14.75 9.01 -7.39
C ASN A 59 13.31 9.27 -7.85
N ILE A 60 12.38 9.39 -6.90
CA ILE A 60 10.97 9.67 -7.16
C ILE A 60 10.78 11.19 -7.27
N SER A 61 10.84 11.72 -8.50
CA SER A 61 10.63 13.15 -8.78
C SER A 61 9.31 13.41 -9.50
N GLY A 62 8.56 14.44 -9.08
CA GLY A 62 7.45 14.97 -9.85
C GLY A 62 6.22 14.05 -9.95
N ILE A 63 6.05 13.12 -9.00
CA ILE A 63 4.80 12.37 -8.90
C ILE A 63 3.81 13.29 -8.18
N GLU A 64 3.02 14.02 -8.95
CA GLU A 64 1.77 14.58 -8.44
C GLU A 64 0.92 13.42 -7.94
N GLU A 65 0.31 13.56 -6.76
CA GLU A 65 -0.71 12.62 -6.32
C GLU A 65 -1.76 12.56 -7.43
N LYS A 66 -1.69 11.52 -8.26
CA LYS A 66 -2.80 11.17 -9.12
C LYS A 66 -3.88 10.72 -8.16
N THR A 67 -4.74 11.66 -7.79
CA THR A 67 -6.07 11.39 -7.29
C THR A 67 -6.80 10.73 -8.45
N GLU A 68 -6.46 9.46 -8.72
CA GLU A 68 -7.31 8.61 -9.54
C GLU A 68 -8.67 8.70 -8.87
N GLU A 69 -9.66 9.26 -9.58
CA GLU A 69 -11.04 9.24 -9.15
C GLU A 69 -11.35 7.79 -8.84
N LYS A 70 -11.45 7.47 -7.54
CA LYS A 70 -11.84 6.13 -7.13
C LYS A 70 -13.26 5.97 -7.62
N THR A 71 -13.44 5.19 -8.69
CA THR A 71 -14.75 4.65 -9.05
C THR A 71 -15.33 4.01 -7.80
N ILE A 72 -16.36 4.64 -7.24
CA ILE A 72 -17.10 4.10 -6.11
C ILE A 72 -17.93 2.97 -6.69
N TYR A 73 -17.49 1.74 -6.46
CA TYR A 73 -18.26 0.56 -6.83
C TYR A 73 -19.36 0.36 -5.79
N ASP A 74 -20.62 0.48 -6.22
CA ASP A 74 -21.76 0.11 -5.40
C ASP A 74 -21.97 -1.42 -5.46
N PHE A 75 -21.69 -2.09 -4.34
CA PHE A 75 -21.89 -3.53 -4.18
C PHE A 75 -23.25 -3.88 -3.55
N SER A 76 -24.17 -2.93 -3.38
CA SER A 76 -25.50 -3.15 -2.78
C SER A 76 -26.28 -4.28 -3.47
N SER A 77 -26.08 -4.45 -4.79
CA SER A 77 -26.68 -5.53 -5.59
C SER A 77 -26.21 -6.94 -5.21
N LEU A 78 -25.01 -7.09 -4.64
CA LEU A 78 -24.51 -8.38 -4.15
C LEU A 78 -25.18 -8.78 -2.84
N ILE A 79 -25.55 -7.79 -2.01
CA ILE A 79 -26.22 -8.04 -0.73
C ILE A 79 -27.68 -8.47 -0.97
N TYR A 80 -28.38 -7.84 -1.93
CA TYR A 80 -29.78 -8.15 -2.23
C TYR A 80 -30.01 -9.57 -2.75
N ASN A 81 -29.04 -10.13 -3.48
CA ASN A 81 -29.12 -11.49 -4.04
C ASN A 81 -28.53 -12.58 -3.14
N SER A 82 -28.07 -12.23 -1.94
CA SER A 82 -27.58 -13.22 -0.98
C SER A 82 -28.76 -14.00 -0.38
N LYS A 83 -28.99 -15.23 -0.88
CA LYS A 83 -29.90 -16.17 -0.21
C LYS A 83 -29.36 -16.42 1.20
N LYS A 84 -30.20 -16.25 2.23
CA LYS A 84 -29.88 -16.65 3.60
C LYS A 84 -29.41 -18.11 3.61
N LEU A 85 -28.11 -18.31 3.76
CA LEU A 85 -27.54 -19.60 4.11
C LEU A 85 -27.96 -19.87 5.55
N ASN A 86 -28.73 -20.94 5.74
CA ASN A 86 -29.38 -21.42 6.97
C ASN A 86 -30.83 -20.95 7.17
N LYS A 87 -31.75 -21.57 6.41
CA LYS A 87 -32.99 -22.04 7.05
C LYS A 87 -32.56 -23.16 8.01
N LYS A 88 -32.59 -22.90 9.33
CA LYS A 88 -32.62 -24.00 10.31
C LYS A 88 -33.82 -24.89 9.96
N MET A 89 -33.57 -26.13 9.58
CA MET A 89 -34.59 -27.17 9.63
C MET A 89 -34.49 -27.80 11.02
N ALA A 90 -35.39 -27.39 11.91
CA ALA A 90 -35.91 -28.09 13.09
C ALA A 90 -36.70 -27.07 13.92
#